data_AF-Q56UM8-F1
#
_entry.id   AF-Q56UM8-F1
#
_cell.length_a   1.000
_cell.length_b   1.000
_cell.length_c   1.000
_cell.angle_alpha   90.00
_cell.angle_beta   90.00
_cell.angle_gamma   90.00
#
_symmetry.space_group_name_H-M   'P 1'
#
loop_
_entity.id
_entity.type
_entity.pdbx_description
1 polymer ?
#
loop_
_entity_poly.entity_id
_entity_poly.type
_entity_poly.pdbx_seq_one_letter_code
_entity_poly.pdbx_strand_id
1 'polypeptide(L)'
;VLMCNDPTRSSYESKIYRPTFAGFVDVDIAKNKQIALRTLIDHSVVESFGARGKTCILTRVYPRKAVGDDAHLFVFNNGESDVKVTNLDAWEMKTPKMNAEE
;
A
#
# COMPACT_ATOMS: atom_id res chain seq x y z
N VAL A 1 5.42 16.34 0.69
CA VAL A 1 5.85 14.93 0.52
C VAL A 1 5.03 14.31 -0.60
N LEU A 2 5.61 13.51 -1.49
CA LEU A 2 4.84 12.78 -2.50
C LEU A 2 4.60 11.33 -2.04
N MET A 3 3.36 10.86 -2.14
CA MET A 3 2.99 9.47 -1.90
C MET A 3 2.58 8.84 -3.22
N CYS A 4 3.07 7.63 -3.49
CA CYS A 4 2.84 6.92 -4.75
C CYS A 4 2.32 5.49 -4.51
N ASN A 5 1.47 5.00 -5.40
CA ASN A 5 1.20 3.58 -5.60
C ASN A 5 1.62 3.23 -7.03
N ASP A 6 2.62 2.37 -7.16
CA ASP A 6 3.18 1.96 -8.45
C ASP A 6 2.87 0.48 -8.75
N PRO A 7 1.82 0.20 -9.53
CA PRO A 7 1.48 -1.17 -9.93
C PRO A 7 2.13 -1.59 -11.25
N THR A 8 3.14 -0.86 -11.78
CA THR A 8 3.76 -1.19 -13.08
C THR A 8 4.30 -2.62 -13.14
N ARG A 9 4.74 -3.17 -12.00
CA ARG A 9 5.21 -4.56 -11.84
C ARG A 9 4.23 -5.47 -11.08
N SER A 10 2.97 -5.06 -10.95
CA SER A 10 1.96 -5.80 -10.18
C SER A 10 1.54 -7.14 -10.78
N SER A 11 1.76 -7.35 -12.09
CA SER A 11 1.41 -8.61 -12.76
C SER A 11 2.33 -8.89 -13.95
N TYR A 12 2.46 -10.18 -14.28
CA TYR A 12 3.10 -10.67 -15.51
C TYR A 12 2.14 -10.71 -16.70
N GLU A 13 0.84 -10.56 -16.46
CA GLU A 13 -0.18 -10.65 -17.50
C GLU A 13 -0.20 -9.37 -18.35
N SER A 14 -0.42 -9.57 -19.64
CA SER A 14 -0.51 -8.49 -20.62
C SER A 14 -1.88 -7.82 -20.58
N LYS A 15 -1.99 -6.58 -21.08
CA LYS A 15 -3.27 -5.85 -21.21
C LYS A 15 -4.03 -5.61 -19.87
N ILE A 16 -3.33 -5.62 -18.74
CA ILE A 16 -3.88 -5.16 -17.45
C ILE A 16 -3.72 -3.65 -17.33
N TYR A 17 -4.78 -2.99 -16.85
CA TYR A 17 -4.71 -1.59 -16.44
C TYR A 17 -3.88 -1.45 -15.16
N ARG A 18 -2.72 -0.78 -15.26
CA ARG A 18 -1.76 -0.63 -14.17
C ARG A 18 -1.15 0.79 -14.12
N PRO A 19 -1.97 1.85 -14.07
CA PRO A 19 -1.45 3.21 -13.97
C PRO A 19 -0.77 3.42 -12.61
N THR A 20 0.23 4.29 -12.58
CA THR A 20 0.76 4.81 -11.33
C THR A 20 -0.16 5.91 -10.80
N PHE A 21 -0.51 5.84 -9.53
CA PHE A 21 -1.26 6.89 -8.84
C PHE A 21 -0.35 7.59 -7.83
N ALA A 22 -0.51 8.90 -7.69
CA ALA A 22 0.25 9.67 -6.72
C ALA A 22 -0.54 10.86 -6.20
N GLY A 23 -0.20 11.32 -5.00
CA GLY A 23 -0.78 12.50 -4.38
C GLY A 23 0.20 13.17 -3.43
N PHE A 24 0.15 14.49 -3.34
CA PHE A 24 0.91 15.22 -2.32
C PHE A 24 0.27 15.01 -0.95
N VAL A 25 1.11 14.72 0.03
CA VAL A 25 0.75 14.60 1.43
C VAL A 25 1.14 15.89 2.15
N ASP A 26 0.15 16.56 2.73
CA ASP A 26 0.33 17.72 3.58
C ASP A 26 0.92 17.31 4.94
N VAL A 27 2.24 17.17 5.00
CA VAL A 27 2.96 16.87 6.24
C VAL A 27 4.29 17.60 6.24
N ASP A 28 4.59 18.22 7.37
CA ASP A 28 5.88 18.85 7.63
C ASP A 28 6.86 17.81 8.20
N ILE A 29 7.70 17.23 7.35
CA ILE A 29 8.73 16.26 7.78
C ILE A 29 9.78 16.94 8.68
N ALA A 30 10.14 18.19 8.42
CA ALA A 30 11.18 18.87 9.18
C ALA A 30 10.78 19.04 10.65
N LYS A 31 9.50 19.33 10.89
CA LYS A 31 8.92 19.42 12.24
C LYS A 31 8.58 18.05 12.83
N ASN A 32 7.93 17.18 12.06
CA ASN A 32 7.34 15.95 12.60
C ASN A 32 8.32 14.77 12.64
N LYS A 33 9.39 14.80 11.83
CA LYS A 33 10.44 13.77 11.70
C LYS A 33 9.97 12.36 11.36
N GLN A 34 8.68 12.19 11.05
CA GLN A 34 8.05 10.91 10.76
C GLN A 34 6.92 11.08 9.76
N ILE A 35 6.64 10.01 9.03
CA ILE A 35 5.51 9.91 8.10
C ILE A 35 4.83 8.59 8.41
N ALA A 36 3.53 8.64 8.65
CA ALA A 36 2.73 7.44 8.85
C ALA A 36 2.17 6.95 7.51
N LEU A 37 2.20 5.64 7.30
CA LEU A 37 1.54 4.97 6.19
C LEU A 37 0.75 3.79 6.76
N ARG A 38 -0.51 3.65 6.34
CA ARG A 38 -1.33 2.46 6.56
C ARG A 38 -1.73 1.92 5.20
N THR A 39 -1.64 0.62 5.01
CA THR A 39 -2.11 -0.03 3.78
C THR A 39 -3.01 -1.21 4.15
N LEU A 40 -4.21 -1.24 3.56
CA LEU A 40 -5.08 -2.41 3.56
C LEU A 40 -4.81 -3.19 2.28
N ILE A 41 -4.57 -4.48 2.41
CA ILE A 41 -4.30 -5.38 1.30
C ILE A 41 -5.36 -6.45 1.34
N ASP A 42 -6.18 -6.52 0.29
CA ASP A 42 -7.21 -7.55 0.13
C ASP A 42 -7.16 -8.08 -1.30
N HIS A 43 -6.37 -9.14 -1.50
CA HIS A 43 -6.18 -9.84 -2.76
C HIS A 43 -5.86 -8.91 -3.96
N SER A 44 -6.90 -8.43 -4.65
CA SER A 44 -6.80 -7.57 -5.85
C SER A 44 -6.99 -6.07 -5.58
N VAL A 45 -7.11 -5.67 -4.31
CA VAL A 45 -7.31 -4.29 -3.87
C VAL A 45 -6.21 -3.92 -2.88
N VAL A 46 -5.63 -2.73 -3.07
CA VAL A 46 -4.69 -2.12 -2.13
C VAL A 46 -5.15 -0.69 -1.84
N GLU A 47 -5.44 -0.40 -0.57
CA GLU A 47 -5.84 0.94 -0.11
C GLU A 47 -4.77 1.52 0.80
N SER A 48 -4.14 2.59 0.35
CA SER A 48 -3.03 3.22 1.06
C SER A 48 -3.45 4.58 1.63
N PHE A 49 -3.14 4.83 2.90
CA PHE A 49 -3.49 6.03 3.67
C PHE A 49 -2.22 6.69 4.20
N GLY A 50 -1.82 7.79 3.57
CA GLY A 50 -0.67 8.60 3.96
C GLY A 50 -1.02 9.62 5.04
N ALA A 51 -0.10 9.82 5.99
CA ALA A 51 -0.20 10.76 7.11
C ALA A 51 -1.57 10.71 7.81
N ARG A 52 -2.01 9.49 8.18
CA ARG A 52 -3.29 9.24 8.87
C ARG A 52 -4.52 9.66 8.05
N GLY A 53 -4.47 9.46 6.74
CA GLY A 53 -5.62 9.67 5.84
C GLY A 53 -5.69 11.07 5.21
N LYS A 54 -4.64 11.90 5.33
CA LYS A 54 -4.56 13.16 4.56
C LYS A 54 -4.48 12.93 3.06
N THR A 55 -3.93 11.80 2.65
CA THR A 55 -3.90 11.35 1.25
C THR A 55 -4.28 9.88 1.21
N CYS A 56 -5.26 9.55 0.39
CA CYS A 56 -5.76 8.20 0.20
C CYS A 56 -5.58 7.80 -1.27
N ILE A 57 -5.05 6.61 -1.52
CA ILE A 57 -4.88 6.08 -2.86
C ILE A 57 -5.40 4.64 -2.86
N LEU A 58 -6.42 4.38 -3.69
CA LEU A 58 -6.94 3.05 -3.93
C LEU A 58 -6.40 2.53 -5.27
N THR A 59 -5.82 1.34 -5.25
CA THR A 59 -5.22 0.70 -6.42
C THR A 59 -5.77 -0.71 -6.58
N ARG A 60 -6.07 -1.09 -7.83
CA ARG A 60 -6.43 -2.46 -8.19
C ARG A 60 -5.24 -3.16 -8.84
N VAL A 61 -4.96 -4.39 -8.44
CA VAL A 61 -3.85 -5.22 -8.96
C VAL A 61 -4.33 -6.63 -9.21
N TYR A 62 -3.71 -7.33 -10.18
CA TYR A 62 -4.09 -8.70 -10.56
C TYR A 62 -2.84 -9.58 -10.72
N PRO A 63 -2.12 -9.88 -9.63
CA PRO A 63 -0.87 -10.64 -9.67
C PRO A 63 -1.10 -12.09 -10.14
N ARG A 64 -0.06 -12.67 -10.75
CA ARG A 64 -0.04 -14.09 -11.16
C ARG A 64 0.73 -15.01 -10.22
N LYS A 65 1.70 -14.46 -9.47
CA LYS A 65 2.56 -15.22 -8.56
C LYS A 65 2.25 -14.96 -7.09
N ALA A 66 2.05 -13.69 -6.72
CA ALA A 66 1.71 -13.31 -5.35
C ALA A 66 0.20 -13.50 -5.11
N VAL A 67 -0.24 -14.74 -4.93
CA VAL A 67 -1.65 -15.12 -4.69
C VAL A 67 -1.72 -16.05 -3.49
N GLY A 68 -2.60 -15.76 -2.53
CA GLY A 68 -2.73 -16.56 -1.31
C GLY A 68 -1.42 -16.59 -0.52
N ASP A 69 -0.98 -17.80 -0.14
CA ASP A 69 0.21 -18.02 0.67
C ASP A 69 1.52 -17.64 -0.03
N ASP A 70 1.51 -17.53 -1.36
CA ASP A 70 2.66 -17.06 -2.17
C ASP A 70 2.80 -15.51 -2.15
N ALA A 71 1.87 -14.80 -1.52
CA ALA A 71 1.98 -13.36 -1.33
C ALA A 71 2.93 -13.04 -0.17
N HIS A 72 3.82 -12.08 -0.39
CA HIS A 72 4.80 -11.65 0.59
C HIS A 72 4.75 -10.13 0.79
N LEU A 73 5.02 -9.69 2.02
CA LEU A 73 5.07 -8.28 2.40
C LEU A 73 6.52 -7.86 2.62
N PHE A 74 6.90 -6.70 2.08
CA PHE A 74 8.24 -6.15 2.20
C PHE A 74 8.19 -4.69 2.65
N VAL A 75 9.21 -4.29 3.39
CA VAL A 75 9.55 -2.88 3.64
C VAL A 75 10.91 -2.64 3.01
N PHE A 76 11.04 -1.56 2.23
CA PHE A 76 12.26 -1.28 1.48
C PHE A 76 12.59 0.21 1.48
N ASN A 77 13.87 0.52 1.28
CA ASN A 77 14.37 1.87 1.03
C ASN A 77 15.26 1.84 -0.22
N ASN A 78 14.83 2.50 -1.28
CA ASN A 78 15.63 2.67 -2.51
C ASN A 78 16.21 4.09 -2.63
N GLY A 79 16.17 4.89 -1.55
CA GLY A 79 16.77 6.22 -1.50
C GLY A 79 18.24 6.20 -1.11
N GLU A 80 18.94 7.29 -1.37
CA GLU A 80 20.35 7.47 -0.98
C GLU A 80 20.54 7.71 0.52
N SER A 81 19.52 8.26 1.17
CA SER A 81 19.54 8.55 2.61
C SER A 81 18.95 7.41 3.43
N ASP A 82 19.55 7.15 4.59
CA ASP A 82 19.03 6.19 5.54
C ASP A 82 17.66 6.61 6.08
N VAL A 83 16.76 5.64 6.23
CA VAL A 83 15.46 5.81 6.85
C VAL A 83 15.32 4.82 8.00
N LYS A 84 14.68 5.26 9.09
CA LYS A 84 14.41 4.42 10.24
C LYS A 84 12.92 4.10 10.32
N VAL A 85 12.59 2.81 10.33
CA VAL A 85 11.25 2.34 10.69
C VAL A 85 11.13 2.41 12.21
N THR A 86 10.37 3.37 12.73
CA THR A 86 10.17 3.55 14.17
C THR A 86 9.14 2.60 14.76
N ASN A 87 8.14 2.21 13.96
CA ASN A 87 7.11 1.25 14.32
C ASN A 87 6.58 0.57 13.04
N LEU A 88 6.30 -0.72 13.12
CA LEU A 88 5.67 -1.49 12.04
C LEU A 88 4.77 -2.56 12.67
N ASP A 89 3.48 -2.42 12.40
CA ASP A 89 2.49 -3.40 12.80
C ASP A 89 1.86 -4.03 11.56
N ALA A 90 1.78 -5.35 11.53
CA ALA A 90 1.12 -6.11 10.47
C ALA A 90 0.13 -7.08 11.11
N TRP A 91 -1.12 -7.05 10.61
CA TRP A 91 -2.19 -7.93 11.08
C TRP A 91 -2.74 -8.73 9.91
N GLU A 92 -2.87 -10.04 10.13
CA GLU A 92 -3.64 -10.90 9.24
C GLU A 92 -5.14 -10.58 9.44
N MET A 93 -5.82 -10.26 8.34
CA MET A 93 -7.22 -9.87 8.35
C MET A 93 -8.08 -11.09 8.02
N LYS A 94 -8.99 -11.47 8.93
CA LYS A 94 -9.96 -12.55 8.67
C LYS A 94 -10.98 -12.11 7.62
N THR A 95 -11.44 -13.07 6.81
CA THR A 95 -12.55 -12.84 5.88
C THR A 95 -13.79 -12.37 6.64
N PRO A 96 -14.36 -11.21 6.30
CA PRO A 96 -15.58 -10.73 6.94
C PRO A 96 -16.78 -11.58 6.52
N LYS A 97 -17.76 -11.73 7.41
CA LYS A 97 -19.10 -12.20 7.02
C LYS A 97 -19.80 -11.07 6.28
N MET A 98 -19.97 -11.23 4.98
CA MET A 98 -20.64 -10.25 4.12
C MET A 98 -22.03 -10.75 3.78
N ASN A 99 -23.04 -9.87 3.85
CA ASN A 99 -24.42 -10.14 3.44
C ASN A 99 -25.01 -11.43 4.06
N ALA A 100 -24.80 -11.64 5.36
CA ALA A 100 -25.47 -12.74 6.05
C ALA A 100 -26.99 -12.49 6.01
N GLU A 101 -27.75 -13.48 5.53
CA GLU A 101 -29.18 -13.53 5.80
C GLU A 101 -29.38 -13.71 7.31
N GLU A 102 -30.34 -12.97 7.88
CA GLU A 102 -30.72 -13.04 9.30
C GLU A 102 -31.10 -14.45 9.76
#